data_AF-A0A149V7K0-F1
#
_entry.id   AF-A0A149V7K0-F1
#
_cell.length_a   1.000
_cell.length_b   1.000
_cell.length_c   1.000
_cell.angle_alpha   90.00
_cell.angle_beta   90.00
_cell.angle_gamma   90.00
#
_symmetry.space_group_name_H-M   'P 1'
#
loop_
_entity.id
_entity.type
_entity.pdbx_description
1 polymer ?
#
loop_
_entity_poly.entity_id
_entity_poly.type
_entity_poly.pdbx_seq_one_letter_code
_entity_poly.pdbx_strand_id
1 'polypeptide(L)' 'MSKLTTEERNALPDDAFALPGRRYPIPDATHARDALVRASEMLHRGSLTQDEYDTIHTKAEEVLRRERM' A
#
# COMPACT_ATOMS: atom_id res chain seq x y z
N MET A 1 -8.68 8.66 -2.53
CA MET A 1 -7.81 7.93 -3.48
C MET A 1 -8.66 7.50 -4.68
N SER A 2 -8.14 7.63 -5.90
CA SER A 2 -8.79 7.17 -7.13
C SER A 2 -8.67 5.65 -7.25
N LYS A 3 -9.80 4.96 -7.42
CA LYS A 3 -9.78 3.50 -7.58
C LYS A 3 -9.09 3.13 -8.89
N LEU A 4 -8.10 2.24 -8.80
CA LEU A 4 -7.53 1.58 -9.98
C LEU A 4 -8.59 0.73 -10.68
N THR A 5 -8.64 0.83 -12.00
CA THR A 5 -9.30 -0.14 -12.86
C THR A 5 -8.56 -1.48 -12.82
N THR A 6 -9.23 -2.54 -13.28
CA THR A 6 -8.61 -3.87 -13.39
C THR A 6 -7.37 -3.84 -14.29
N GLU A 7 -7.44 -3.09 -15.40
CA GLU A 7 -6.33 -2.95 -16.35
C GLU A 7 -5.14 -2.25 -15.71
N GLU A 8 -5.36 -1.12 -15.03
CA GLU A 8 -4.31 -0.40 -14.31
C GLU A 8 -3.65 -1.27 -13.24
N ARG A 9 -4.46 -1.97 -12.43
CA ARG A 9 -3.95 -2.89 -11.38
C ARG A 9 -3.11 -4.03 -11.97
N ASN A 10 -3.50 -4.57 -13.11
CA ASN A 10 -2.77 -5.66 -13.76
C ASN A 10 -1.46 -5.19 -14.40
N ALA A 11 -1.43 -3.94 -14.88
CA ALA A 11 -0.22 -3.32 -15.43
C ALA A 11 0.82 -2.95 -14.35
N LEU A 12 0.43 -2.92 -13.07
CA LEU A 12 1.37 -2.62 -11.99
C LEU A 12 2.47 -3.69 -11.88
N PRO A 13 3.74 -3.27 -11.67
CA PRO A 13 4.82 -4.18 -11.34
C PRO A 13 4.60 -4.82 -9.98
N ASP A 14 5.22 -5.97 -9.72
CA ASP A 14 5.07 -6.70 -8.45
C ASP A 14 5.57 -5.87 -7.25
N ASP A 15 6.57 -5.02 -7.47
CA ASP A 15 7.07 -4.12 -6.44
C ASP A 15 6.06 -3.01 -6.06
N ALA A 16 4.98 -2.79 -6.82
CA ALA A 16 3.94 -1.86 -6.41
C ALA A 16 3.01 -2.43 -5.33
N PHE A 17 3.14 -3.72 -5.00
CA PHE A 17 2.29 -4.39 -4.01
C PHE A 17 3.06 -4.59 -2.71
N ALA A 18 2.47 -4.15 -1.59
CA ALA A 18 3.10 -4.29 -0.29
C ALA A 18 3.07 -5.74 0.23
N LEU A 19 2.05 -6.52 -0.14
CA LEU A 19 1.87 -7.87 0.40
C LEU A 19 1.88 -8.96 -0.69
N PRO A 20 2.25 -10.21 -0.34
CA PRO A 20 2.24 -11.34 -1.27
C PRO A 20 0.89 -11.57 -1.94
N GLY A 21 0.94 -12.13 -3.15
CA GLY A 21 -0.25 -12.39 -3.97
C GLY A 21 -0.83 -11.13 -4.61
N ARG A 22 0.00 -10.11 -4.87
CA ARG A 22 -0.40 -8.81 -5.42
C ARG A 22 -1.52 -8.16 -4.58
N ARG A 23 -1.32 -8.18 -3.25
CA ARG A 23 -2.21 -7.54 -2.26
C ARG A 23 -1.66 -6.17 -1.88
N TYR A 24 -2.56 -5.24 -1.54
CA TYR A 24 -2.23 -3.85 -1.18
C TYR A 24 -1.40 -3.11 -2.24
N PRO A 25 -2.00 -2.71 -3.38
CA PRO A 25 -1.33 -1.85 -4.35
C PRO A 25 -1.07 -0.46 -3.77
N ILE A 26 0.18 -0.02 -3.86
CA ILE A 26 0.66 1.33 -3.48
C ILE A 26 1.46 1.93 -4.64
N PRO A 27 0.81 2.22 -5.79
CA PRO A 27 1.51 2.70 -6.98
C PRO A 27 2.01 4.15 -6.89
N ASP A 28 1.38 4.96 -6.04
CA ASP A 28 1.65 6.40 -5.97
C ASP A 28 1.45 6.95 -4.54
N ALA A 29 1.78 8.23 -4.38
CA ALA A 29 1.69 8.92 -3.09
C ALA A 29 0.27 9.02 -2.52
N THR A 30 -0.76 9.11 -3.38
CA THR A 30 -2.15 9.14 -2.91
C THR A 30 -2.54 7.79 -2.32
N HIS A 31 -2.14 6.70 -2.97
CA HIS A 31 -2.33 5.35 -2.46
C HIS A 31 -1.48 5.10 -1.20
N ALA A 32 -0.26 5.64 -1.12
CA ALA A 32 0.58 5.51 0.05
C ALA A 32 -0.04 6.15 1.30
N ARG A 33 -0.59 7.36 1.17
CA ARG A 33 -1.30 8.03 2.29
C ARG A 33 -2.53 7.23 2.74
N ASP A 34 -3.34 6.74 1.79
CA ASP A 34 -4.51 5.91 2.10
C ASP A 34 -4.10 4.57 2.75
N ALA A 35 -3.01 3.96 2.29
CA ALA A 35 -2.49 2.71 2.83
C ALA A 35 -2.08 2.83 4.30
N LEU A 36 -1.40 3.93 4.69
CA LEU A 36 -1.02 4.16 6.09
C LEU A 36 -2.23 4.23 7.02
N VAL A 37 -3.27 4.96 6.61
CA VAL A 37 -4.51 5.08 7.38
C VAL A 37 -5.22 3.73 7.47
N ARG A 38 -5.44 3.07 6.33
CA ARG A 38 -6.13 1.77 6.30
C ARG A 38 -5.39 0.68 7.06
N ALA A 39 -4.06 0.60 6.93
CA ALA A 39 -3.26 -0.39 7.63
C ALA A 39 -3.37 -0.22 9.15
N SER A 40 -3.25 1.02 9.63
CA SER A 40 -3.44 1.35 11.05
C SER A 40 -4.81 0.91 11.54
N GLU A 41 -5.89 1.27 10.84
CA GLU A 41 -7.22 0.85 11.22
C GLU A 41 -7.39 -0.68 11.19
N MET A 42 -6.82 -1.37 10.20
CA MET A 42 -6.93 -2.83 10.07
C MET A 42 -6.18 -3.58 11.16
N LEU A 43 -5.03 -3.07 11.59
CA LEU A 43 -4.29 -3.57 12.75
C LEU A 43 -5.13 -3.42 14.02
N HIS A 44 -5.70 -2.23 14.27
CA HIS A 44 -6.55 -1.98 15.44
C HIS A 44 -7.81 -2.88 15.45
N ARG A 45 -8.37 -3.19 14.28
CA ARG A 45 -9.51 -4.11 14.13
C ARG A 45 -9.13 -5.59 14.24
N GLY A 46 -7.84 -5.92 14.34
CA GLY A 46 -7.35 -7.31 14.36
C GLY A 46 -7.45 -8.06 13.04
N SER A 47 -7.62 -7.33 11.93
CA SER A 47 -7.74 -7.88 10.56
C SER A 47 -6.41 -7.89 9.78
N LEU A 48 -5.34 -7.41 10.41
CA LEU A 48 -3.99 -7.32 9.89
C LEU A 48 -3.02 -7.70 11.00
N THR A 49 -1.99 -8.48 10.68
CA THR A 49 -0.91 -8.77 11.63
C THR A 49 0.05 -7.59 11.77
N GLN A 50 0.84 -7.56 12.85
CA GLN A 50 1.88 -6.53 13.02
C GLN A 50 2.90 -6.56 11.87
N ASP A 51 3.34 -7.75 11.45
CA ASP A 51 4.30 -7.91 10.35
C ASP A 51 3.75 -7.39 9.01
N GLU A 52 2.48 -7.66 8.71
CA GLU A 52 1.83 -7.13 7.50
C GLU A 52 1.66 -5.60 7.58
N TYR A 53 1.34 -5.05 8.76
CA TYR A 53 1.28 -3.61 8.99
C TYR A 53 2.64 -2.95 8.73
N ASP A 54 3.72 -3.48 9.31
CA ASP A 54 5.07 -2.92 9.17
C ASP A 54 5.53 -2.94 7.71
N THR A 55 5.18 -4.00 6.99
CA THR A 55 5.46 -4.13 5.55
C THR A 55 4.73 -3.07 4.73
N ILE A 56 3.43 -2.87 4.96
CA ILE A 56 2.63 -1.83 4.29
C ILE A 56 3.16 -0.44 4.63
N HIS A 57 3.48 -0.19 5.90
CA HIS A 57 3.97 1.10 6.39
C HIS A 57 5.29 1.47 5.71
N THR A 58 6.27 0.56 5.74
CA THR A 58 7.58 0.75 5.11
C THR A 58 7.44 1.07 3.63
N LYS A 59 6.62 0.29 2.90
CA LYS A 59 6.40 0.51 1.46
C LYS A 59 5.76 1.87 1.17
N ALA A 60 4.73 2.24 1.94
CA ALA A 60 4.07 3.53 1.77
C ALA A 60 5.03 4.70 2.04
N GLU A 61 5.86 4.62 3.08
CA GLU A 61 6.87 5.64 3.37
C GLU A 61 7.94 5.74 2.28
N GLU A 62 8.36 4.63 1.69
CA GLU A 62 9.28 4.64 0.54
C GLU A 62 8.69 5.41 -0.65
N VAL A 63 7.42 5.17 -0.97
CA VAL A 63 6.71 5.86 -2.07
C VAL A 63 6.61 7.36 -1.77
N LEU A 64 6.23 7.73 -0.54
CA LEU A 64 6.16 9.13 -0.12
C LEU A 64 7.53 9.81 -0.11
N ARG A 65 8.58 9.07 0.23
CA ARG A 65 9.95 9.59 0.19
C ARG A 65 10.38 9.86 -1.25
N ARG A 66 10.09 8.95 -2.18
CA ARG A 66 10.38 9.12 -3.61
C ARG A 66 9.60 10.29 -4.23
N GLU A 67 8.37 10.55 -3.79
CA GLU A 67 7.57 11.70 -4.23
C GLU A 67 8.19 13.05 -3.81
N ARG A 68 8.84 13.10 -2.64
CA ARG A 68 9.40 14.32 -2.05
C ARG A 68 10.82 14.66 -2.50
N MET A 69 11.47 13.77 -3.25
CA MET A 69 12.78 14.00 -3.86
C MET A 69 12.63 14.66 -5.23
#